data_AF-A0A957ILK5-F1
#
_entry.id   AF-A0A957ILK5-F1
#
_cell.length_a   1.000
_cell.length_b   1.000
_cell.length_c   1.000
_cell.angle_alpha   90.00
_cell.angle_beta   90.00
_cell.angle_gamma   90.00
#
_symmetry.space_group_name_H-M   'P 1'
#
loop_
_entity.id
_entity.type
_entity.pdbx_description
1 polymer ?
#
loop_
_entity_poly.entity_id
_entity_poly.type
_entity_poly.pdbx_seq_one_letter_code
_entity_poly.pdbx_strand_id
1 'polypeptide(L)'
;MNQIGVQKLVELAAVLACQTKQVTLPDGATLMIRPILKEDAPRLQALFSRLSPESVYARFLVTRKELPDAEARCLTEIDYQTRMTL
;
A
#
# COMPACT_ATOMS: atom_id res chain seq x y z
N MET A 1 18.11 24.64 -3.41
CA MET A 1 17.10 23.66 -2.90
C MET A 1 16.48 24.23 -1.64
N ASN A 2 15.18 24.53 -1.64
CA ASN A 2 14.54 25.33 -0.58
C ASN A 2 13.97 24.45 0.55
N GLN A 3 14.12 24.93 1.79
CA GLN A 3 13.76 24.27 3.06
C GLN A 3 12.26 23.89 3.16
N ILE A 4 11.40 24.51 2.36
CA ILE A 4 9.94 24.29 2.31
C ILE A 4 9.59 22.87 1.76
N GLY A 5 10.36 22.36 0.79
CA GLY A 5 10.12 21.03 0.21
C GLY A 5 10.48 19.90 1.17
N VAL A 6 11.49 20.13 2.03
CA VAL A 6 11.94 19.16 3.03
C VAL A 6 10.98 19.14 4.22
N GLN A 7 10.50 20.31 4.67
CA GLN A 7 9.49 20.40 5.74
C GLN A 7 8.20 19.65 5.40
N LYS A 8 7.67 19.82 4.17
CA LYS A 8 6.44 19.15 3.75
C LYS A 8 6.58 17.62 3.68
N LEU A 9 7.77 17.12 3.32
CA LEU A 9 8.08 15.69 3.33
C LEU A 9 8.22 15.14 4.75
N VAL A 10 8.83 15.89 5.67
CA VAL A 10 8.97 15.52 7.09
C VAL A 10 7.60 15.51 7.78
N GLU A 11 6.74 16.49 7.47
CA GLU A 11 5.40 16.60 8.03
C GLU A 11 4.47 15.48 7.52
N LEU A 12 4.55 15.14 6.23
CA LEU A 12 3.82 14.01 5.65
C LEU A 12 4.32 12.66 6.21
N ALA A 13 5.64 12.50 6.38
CA ALA A 13 6.22 11.31 7.00
C ALA A 13 5.79 11.17 8.48
N ALA A 14 5.71 12.27 9.23
CA ALA A 14 5.23 12.26 10.62
C ALA A 14 3.74 11.89 10.74
N VAL A 15 2.90 12.37 9.81
CA VAL A 15 1.46 12.01 9.73
C VAL A 15 1.25 10.55 9.29
N LEU A 16 2.13 9.99 8.46
CA LEU A 16 2.08 8.58 8.08
C LEU A 16 2.60 7.66 9.20
N ALA A 17 3.60 8.10 9.96
CA ALA A 17 4.16 7.37 11.10
C ALA A 17 3.18 7.24 12.27
N CYS A 18 2.34 8.26 12.54
CA CYS A 18 1.36 8.22 13.63
C CYS A 18 0.13 7.33 13.35
N GLN A 19 -0.07 6.89 12.11
CA GLN A 19 -1.20 6.03 11.71
C GLN A 19 -0.88 4.53 11.73
N THR A 20 0.29 4.16 12.24
CA THR A 20 0.67 2.76 12.39
C THR A 20 -0.09 2.16 13.59
N LYS A 21 -0.79 1.05 13.38
CA LYS A 21 -1.58 0.36 14.39
C LYS A 21 -1.20 -1.11 14.47
N GLN A 22 -0.92 -1.61 15.67
CA GLN A 22 -0.75 -3.04 15.89
C GLN A 22 -2.11 -3.70 16.15
N VAL A 23 -2.31 -4.88 15.57
CA VAL A 23 -3.50 -5.70 15.79
C VAL A 23 -3.08 -7.13 16.08
N THR A 24 -3.73 -7.76 17.04
CA THR A 24 -3.55 -9.18 17.33
C THR A 24 -4.74 -9.93 16.75
N LEU A 25 -4.45 -10.90 15.89
CA LEU A 25 -5.45 -11.79 15.31
C LEU A 25 -5.90 -12.84 16.35
N PRO A 26 -7.07 -13.48 16.16
CA PRO A 26 -7.55 -14.54 17.06
C PRO A 26 -6.61 -15.75 17.19
N ASP A 27 -5.76 -15.98 16.18
CA ASP A 27 -4.73 -17.02 16.18
C ASP A 27 -3.47 -16.65 16.97
N GLY A 28 -3.42 -15.44 17.55
CA GLY A 28 -2.30 -14.91 18.32
C GLY A 28 -1.24 -14.18 17.48
N ALA A 29 -1.37 -14.15 16.15
CA ALA A 29 -0.43 -13.43 15.29
C ALA A 29 -0.57 -11.91 15.49
N THR A 30 0.57 -11.22 15.64
CA THR A 30 0.59 -9.75 15.74
C THR A 30 0.96 -9.16 14.40
N LEU A 31 0.08 -8.31 13.86
CA LEU A 31 0.26 -7.61 12.60
C LEU A 31 0.37 -6.10 12.83
N MET A 32 1.09 -5.44 11.92
CA MET A 32 1.17 -3.98 11.86
C MET A 32 0.42 -3.48 10.65
N ILE A 33 -0.62 -2.69 10.89
CA ILE A 33 -1.37 -1.95 9.88
C ILE A 33 -0.72 -0.57 9.74
N ARG A 34 -0.44 -0.17 8.51
CA ARG A 34 0.09 1.15 8.19
C ARG A 34 -0.40 1.61 6.81
N PRO A 35 -0.36 2.92 6.53
CA PRO A 35 -0.56 3.42 5.18
C PRO A 35 0.41 2.78 4.16
N ILE A 36 -0.11 2.53 2.95
CA ILE A 36 0.71 2.08 1.82
C ILE A 36 1.55 3.23 1.28
N LEU A 37 2.80 2.94 0.93
CA LEU A 37 3.74 3.91 0.36
C LEU A 37 4.14 3.50 -1.06
N LYS A 38 4.69 4.45 -1.83
CA LYS A 38 5.14 4.21 -3.20
C LYS A 38 6.21 3.10 -3.27
N GLU A 39 7.06 3.04 -2.27
CA GLU A 39 8.15 2.08 -2.14
C GLU A 39 7.66 0.65 -1.90
N ASP A 40 6.37 0.45 -1.59
CA ASP A 40 5.79 -0.87 -1.38
C ASP A 40 5.40 -1.57 -2.69
N ALA A 41 5.50 -0.94 -3.86
CA ALA A 41 5.13 -1.56 -5.14
C ALA A 41 5.81 -2.93 -5.40
N PRO A 42 7.13 -3.09 -5.19
CA PRO A 42 7.77 -4.40 -5.34
C PRO A 42 7.26 -5.43 -4.31
N ARG A 43 6.95 -5.00 -3.09
CA ARG A 43 6.41 -5.87 -2.03
C ARG A 43 5.00 -6.33 -2.37
N LEU A 44 4.19 -5.45 -2.96
CA LEU A 44 2.84 -5.77 -3.41
C LEU A 44 2.86 -6.78 -4.56
N GLN A 45 3.77 -6.64 -5.52
CA GLN A 45 3.96 -7.62 -6.60
C GLN A 45 4.41 -8.98 -6.07
N ALA A 46 5.33 -9.00 -5.09
CA ALA A 46 5.77 -10.23 -4.43
C ALA A 46 4.66 -10.91 -3.61
N LEU A 47 3.72 -10.14 -3.05
CA LEU A 47 2.52 -10.68 -2.42
C LEU A 47 1.57 -11.26 -3.47
N PHE A 48 1.35 -10.53 -4.57
CA PHE A 48 0.46 -10.95 -5.64
C PHE A 48 0.85 -12.30 -6.24
N SER A 49 2.15 -12.54 -6.46
CA SER A 49 2.65 -13.80 -7.02
C SER A 49 2.43 -15.02 -6.12
N ARG A 50 2.09 -14.83 -4.85
CA ARG A 50 1.78 -15.90 -3.88
C ARG A 50 0.28 -16.14 -3.73
N LEU A 51 -0.58 -15.30 -4.32
CA LEU A 51 -2.02 -15.47 -4.27
C LEU A 51 -2.47 -16.64 -5.14
N SER A 52 -3.51 -17.33 -4.69
CA SER A 52 -4.15 -18.37 -5.50
C SER A 52 -4.92 -17.73 -6.67
N PRO A 53 -5.12 -18.43 -7.80
CA PRO A 53 -5.92 -17.94 -8.92
C PRO A 53 -7.33 -17.50 -8.50
N GLU A 54 -7.94 -18.20 -7.54
CA GLU A 54 -9.26 -17.89 -6.99
C GLU A 54 -9.26 -16.55 -6.25
N SER A 55 -8.21 -16.29 -5.45
CA SER A 55 -8.04 -15.03 -4.73
C SER A 55 -7.83 -13.85 -5.70
N VAL A 56 -7.05 -14.07 -6.77
CA VAL A 56 -6.83 -13.08 -7.82
C VAL A 56 -8.16 -12.78 -8.54
N TYR A 57 -8.91 -13.82 -8.92
CA TYR A 57 -10.19 -13.65 -9.59
C TYR A 57 -11.21 -12.93 -8.70
N ALA A 58 -11.31 -13.26 -7.41
CA ALA A 58 -12.22 -12.60 -6.49
C ALA A 58 -11.92 -11.09 -6.33
N ARG A 59 -10.64 -10.71 -6.43
CA ARG A 59 -10.20 -9.32 -6.26
C ARG A 59 -10.32 -8.49 -7.55
N PHE A 60 -10.00 -9.08 -8.70
CA PHE A 60 -9.82 -8.35 -9.97
C PHE A 60 -10.80 -8.78 -11.07
N LEU A 61 -11.64 -9.78 -10.82
CA LEU A 61 -12.57 -10.38 -11.78
C LEU A 61 -11.89 -10.92 -13.05
N VAL A 62 -10.57 -11.11 -12.98
CA VAL A 62 -9.72 -11.65 -14.04
C VAL A 62 -8.69 -12.58 -13.41
N THR A 63 -8.28 -13.61 -14.16
CA THR A 63 -7.19 -14.50 -13.75
C THR A 63 -5.90 -14.07 -14.42
N ARG A 64 -4.90 -13.66 -13.64
CA ARG A 64 -3.56 -13.33 -14.13
C ARG A 64 -2.49 -13.73 -13.13
N LYS A 65 -1.29 -14.03 -13.62
CA LYS A 65 -0.16 -14.51 -12.79
C LYS A 65 0.67 -13.39 -12.18
N GLU A 66 0.61 -12.20 -12.76
CA GLU A 66 1.46 -11.07 -12.37
C GLU A 66 0.64 -9.79 -12.27
N LEU A 67 1.10 -8.89 -11.40
CA LEU A 67 0.57 -7.54 -11.26
C LEU A 67 1.45 -6.58 -12.07
N PRO A 68 0.93 -5.99 -13.17
CA PRO A 68 1.69 -5.05 -13.99
C PRO A 68 2.21 -3.87 -13.17
N ASP A 69 3.41 -3.40 -13.50
CA ASP A 69 4.08 -2.31 -12.78
C ASP A 69 3.25 -1.01 -12.74
N ALA A 70 2.54 -0.68 -13.83
CA ALA A 70 1.63 0.46 -13.88
C ALA A 70 0.51 0.36 -12.83
N GLU A 71 0.00 -0.85 -12.58
CA GLU A 71 -1.07 -1.08 -11.61
C GLU A 71 -0.54 -1.16 -10.18
N ALA A 72 0.64 -1.76 -9.97
CA ALA A 72 1.33 -1.73 -8.70
C ALA A 72 1.62 -0.28 -8.24
N ARG A 73 2.05 0.59 -9.16
CA ARG A 73 2.14 2.04 -8.93
C ARG A 73 0.80 2.67 -8.67
N CYS A 74 -0.23 2.36 -9.46
CA CYS A 74 -1.57 2.91 -9.24
C CYS A 74 -2.09 2.62 -7.81
N LEU A 75 -1.83 1.42 -7.29
CA LEU A 75 -2.26 0.97 -5.97
C LEU A 75 -1.43 1.55 -4.80
N THR A 76 -0.19 1.99 -5.06
CA THR A 76 0.75 2.47 -4.03
C THR A 76 0.90 3.98 -4.02
N GLU A 77 0.75 4.62 -5.18
CA GLU A 77 0.78 6.07 -5.36
C GLU A 77 -0.61 6.67 -5.11
N ILE A 78 -1.17 6.40 -3.94
CA ILE A 78 -2.45 6.99 -3.53
C ILE A 78 -2.20 8.47 -3.21
N ASP A 79 -2.70 9.34 -4.08
CA ASP A 79 -2.78 10.76 -3.78
C ASP A 79 -3.97 11.00 -2.85
N TYR A 80 -3.67 11.23 -1.57
CA TYR A 80 -4.65 11.52 -0.52
C TYR A 80 -5.40 12.86 -0.75
N GLN A 81 -5.06 13.62 -1.80
CA GLN A 81 -5.81 14.83 -2.19
C GLN A 81 -6.88 14.55 -3.25
N THR A 82 -6.63 13.62 -4.18
CA THR A 82 -7.47 13.45 -5.37
C THR A 82 -8.11 12.06 -5.48
N ARG A 83 -7.51 11.04 -4.87
CA ARG A 83 -7.99 9.64 -4.96
C ARG A 83 -8.73 9.12 -3.72
N MET A 84 -8.96 9.99 -2.73
CA MET A 84 -9.96 9.77 -1.68
C MET A 84 -11.27 10.45 -2.09
N THR A 85 -11.96 9.92 -3.09
CA THR A 85 -13.37 10.23 -3.29
C THR A 85 -14.19 9.07 -2.74
N LEU A 86 -15.02 9.37 -1.73
CA LEU A 86 -15.91 8.44 -1.03
C LEU A 86 -16.86 7.69 -1.98
#